data_AF-A0A2D8G1U8-F1
#
_entry.id   AF-A0A2D8G1U8-F1
#
_cell.length_a   1.000
_cell.length_b   1.000
_cell.length_c   1.000
_cell.angle_alpha   90.00
_cell.angle_beta   90.00
_cell.angle_gamma   90.00
#
_symmetry.space_group_name_H-M   'P 1'
#
loop_
_entity.id
_entity.type
_entity.pdbx_description
1 polymer ?
#
loop_
_entity_poly.entity_id
_entity_poly.type
_entity_poly.pdbx_seq_one_letter_code
_entity_poly.pdbx_strand_id
1 'polypeptide(L)'
;MALKHYNPTTPSQRQLVTVDRSDLWKGKPIKSLTRGMTKSGGRNNTGRVTMWHRGGGHKRRYRVVDFHRKKFDVPAVVERIEYDPNRTAFIALINYEDGERSYILAPQRLSVGDRVLAAEQADVKPGNAMPLKNIPVGTIIHNVELKAGKGGQIARSAGTYVQLVGREAGYALLRLTSGEVRRVRSE
;
A
#
# COMPACT_ATOMS: atom_id res chain seq x y z
N MET A 1 -4.57 -13.72 3.23
CA MET A 1 -5.30 -13.25 4.43
C MET A 1 -6.28 -14.35 4.81
N ALA A 2 -6.20 -14.88 6.02
CA ALA A 2 -7.20 -15.80 6.52
C ALA A 2 -8.48 -15.03 6.90
N LEU A 3 -9.64 -15.66 6.71
CA LEU A 3 -10.93 -15.15 7.13
C LEU A 3 -11.32 -15.81 8.45
N LYS A 4 -11.82 -15.01 9.39
CA LYS A 4 -12.32 -15.47 10.68
C LYS A 4 -13.84 -15.51 10.65
N HIS A 5 -14.37 -16.71 10.85
CA HIS A 5 -15.79 -16.96 11.07
C HIS A 5 -16.11 -16.97 12.56
N TYR A 6 -17.33 -16.60 12.92
CA TYR A 6 -17.80 -16.60 14.30
C TYR A 6 -18.93 -17.63 14.46
N ASN A 7 -19.02 -18.23 15.64
CA ASN A 7 -20.15 -19.07 15.98
C ASN A 7 -21.44 -18.23 15.97
N PRO A 8 -22.56 -18.76 15.47
CA PRO A 8 -23.82 -18.03 15.27
C PRO A 8 -24.58 -17.81 16.59
N THR A 9 -23.92 -17.25 17.61
CA THR A 9 -24.52 -17.01 18.94
C THR A 9 -25.57 -15.90 18.93
N THR A 10 -25.45 -14.94 18.01
CA THR A 10 -26.45 -13.90 17.76
C THR A 10 -26.80 -13.82 16.27
N PRO A 11 -28.00 -13.31 15.88
CA PRO A 11 -28.38 -13.15 14.48
C PRO A 11 -27.37 -12.32 13.66
N SER A 12 -26.77 -11.30 14.28
CA SER A 12 -25.79 -10.44 13.62
C SER A 12 -24.44 -11.13 13.40
N GLN A 13 -24.06 -12.09 14.24
CA GLN A 13 -22.80 -12.83 14.09
C GLN A 13 -22.85 -13.93 13.04
N ARG A 14 -24.03 -14.44 12.67
CA ARG A 14 -24.17 -15.57 11.73
C ARG A 14 -23.50 -15.35 10.37
N GLN A 15 -23.55 -14.11 9.87
CA GLN A 15 -22.98 -13.71 8.58
C GLN A 15 -21.71 -12.86 8.73
N LEU A 16 -21.29 -12.58 9.97
CA LEU A 16 -20.11 -11.75 10.22
C LEU A 16 -18.85 -12.55 9.88
N VAL A 17 -18.12 -12.06 8.88
CA VAL A 17 -16.79 -12.55 8.55
C VAL A 17 -15.80 -11.41 8.71
N THR A 18 -14.75 -11.62 9.50
CA THR A 18 -13.68 -10.63 9.68
C THR A 18 -12.37 -11.15 9.08
N VAL A 19 -11.44 -10.23 8.82
CA VAL A 19 -10.09 -10.61 8.40
C VAL A 19 -9.31 -10.97 9.65
N ASP A 20 -8.59 -12.09 9.64
CA ASP A 20 -7.69 -12.44 10.72
C ASP A 20 -6.50 -11.46 10.77
N ARG A 21 -6.16 -11.05 11.99
CA ARG A 21 -5.15 -10.01 12.29
C ARG A 21 -4.17 -10.48 13.36
N SER A 22 -4.09 -11.79 13.61
CA SER A 22 -3.17 -12.40 14.58
C SER A 22 -1.73 -11.91 14.42
N ASP A 23 -1.27 -11.83 13.18
CA ASP A 23 0.13 -11.57 12.81
C ASP A 23 0.45 -10.07 12.76
N LEU A 24 -0.56 -9.22 12.92
CA LEU A 24 -0.38 -7.77 12.90
C LEU A 24 0.04 -7.26 14.28
N TRP A 25 0.79 -6.17 14.25
CA TRP A 25 1.15 -5.43 15.44
C TRP A 25 -0.08 -4.97 16.22
N LYS A 26 -0.14 -5.35 17.50
CA LYS A 26 -1.23 -5.02 18.42
C LYS A 26 -1.05 -3.68 19.14
N GLY A 27 0.15 -3.08 19.06
CA GLY A 27 0.51 -1.86 19.75
C GLY A 27 0.07 -0.58 19.04
N LYS A 28 0.54 0.56 19.56
CA LYS A 28 0.29 1.88 18.96
C LYS A 28 1.16 2.09 17.71
N PRO A 29 0.69 2.88 16.73
CA PRO A 29 1.50 3.30 15.59
C PRO A 29 2.58 4.29 16.01
N ILE A 30 3.58 4.50 15.15
CA ILE A 30 4.65 5.48 15.39
C ILE A 30 4.08 6.90 15.40
N LYS A 31 4.39 7.65 16.47
CA LYS A 31 3.88 9.02 16.67
C LYS A 31 4.33 9.97 15.55
N SER A 32 5.62 9.96 15.18
CA SER A 32 6.19 10.84 14.14
C SER A 32 5.56 10.63 12.75
N LEU A 33 5.14 9.41 12.44
CA LEU A 33 4.54 9.03 11.16
C LEU A 33 2.99 9.07 11.18
N THR A 34 2.40 9.67 12.21
CA THR A 34 0.94 9.84 12.32
C THR A 34 0.51 11.30 12.31
N ARG A 35 -0.59 11.58 11.63
CA ARG A 35 -1.22 12.91 11.59
C ARG A 35 -2.68 12.84 12.01
N GLY A 36 -3.19 13.93 12.59
CA GLY A 36 -4.61 14.09 12.82
C GLY A 36 -5.37 14.07 11.49
N MET A 37 -6.49 13.35 11.44
CA MET A 37 -7.36 13.31 10.27
C MET A 37 -8.75 13.81 10.66
N THR A 38 -9.14 14.96 10.11
CA THR A 38 -10.50 15.48 10.23
C THR A 38 -11.39 14.78 9.18
N LYS A 39 -12.67 14.61 9.51
CA LYS A 39 -13.65 13.99 8.60
C LYS A 39 -14.46 15.09 7.94
N SER A 40 -14.62 15.03 6.62
CA SER A 40 -15.45 15.97 5.87
C SER A 40 -16.96 15.72 6.02
N GLY A 41 -17.36 14.50 6.39
CA GLY A 41 -18.78 14.12 6.42
C GLY A 41 -19.46 14.26 5.06
N GLY A 42 -18.71 14.08 3.96
CA GLY A 42 -19.25 14.21 2.59
C GLY A 42 -19.47 15.64 2.12
N ARG A 43 -19.03 16.65 2.88
CA ARG A 43 -19.19 18.07 2.55
C ARG A 43 -17.93 18.67 1.90
N ASN A 44 -18.13 19.62 1.00
CA ASN A 44 -17.06 20.41 0.38
C ASN A 44 -16.70 21.67 1.22
N ASN A 45 -15.83 22.53 0.69
CA ASN A 45 -15.43 23.80 1.31
C ASN A 45 -16.58 24.80 1.52
N THR A 46 -17.66 24.73 0.74
CA THR A 46 -18.87 25.54 0.92
C THR A 46 -19.85 24.97 1.95
N GLY A 47 -19.52 23.84 2.58
CA GLY A 47 -20.39 23.16 3.56
C GLY A 47 -21.53 22.34 2.93
N ARG A 48 -21.64 22.31 1.59
CA ARG A 48 -22.65 21.53 0.88
C ARG A 48 -22.27 20.07 0.80
N VAL A 49 -23.26 19.18 0.93
CA VAL A 49 -23.06 17.73 0.73
C VAL A 49 -22.81 17.49 -0.76
N THR A 50 -21.63 16.98 -1.10
CA THR A 50 -21.26 16.60 -2.47
C THR A 50 -21.10 15.09 -2.62
N MET A 51 -20.94 14.37 -1.51
CA MET A 51 -20.84 12.91 -1.49
C MET A 51 -21.77 12.35 -0.42
N TRP A 52 -22.82 11.65 -0.86
CA TRP A 52 -23.81 11.03 0.01
C TRP A 52 -23.25 9.82 0.77
N HIS A 53 -23.97 9.39 1.82
CA HIS A 53 -23.63 8.22 2.66
C HIS A 53 -22.24 8.30 3.33
N ARG A 54 -21.73 9.51 3.54
CA ARG A 54 -20.46 9.78 4.24
C ARG A 54 -20.75 10.53 5.53
N GLY A 55 -20.47 9.92 6.69
CA GLY A 55 -20.65 10.56 7.99
C GLY A 55 -20.44 9.57 9.12
N GLY A 56 -20.13 10.07 10.33
CA GLY A 56 -19.92 9.23 11.51
C GLY A 56 -18.68 8.32 11.46
N GLY A 57 -18.78 7.17 12.12
CA GLY A 57 -17.72 6.17 12.25
C GLY A 57 -16.61 6.52 13.26
N HIS A 58 -15.79 5.53 13.61
CA HIS A 58 -14.71 5.69 14.58
C HIS A 58 -13.65 6.72 14.13
N LYS A 59 -13.10 7.49 15.07
CA LYS A 59 -12.02 8.46 14.81
C LYS A 59 -10.76 7.74 14.31
N ARG A 60 -10.07 8.33 13.32
CA ARG A 60 -8.89 7.73 12.69
C ARG A 60 -7.72 8.72 12.72
N ARG A 61 -6.50 8.19 12.72
CA ARG A 61 -5.27 8.95 12.51
C ARG A 61 -4.72 8.57 11.14
N TYR A 62 -4.25 9.53 10.37
CA TYR A 62 -3.61 9.27 9.10
C TYR A 62 -2.21 8.71 9.32
N ARG A 63 -1.86 7.62 8.65
CA ARG A 63 -0.50 7.07 8.61
C ARG A 63 0.18 7.58 7.35
N VAL A 64 1.29 8.30 7.52
CA VAL A 64 2.09 8.82 6.41
C VAL A 64 2.83 7.65 5.80
N VAL A 65 2.38 7.23 4.61
CA VAL A 65 3.01 6.16 3.82
C VAL A 65 3.88 6.79 2.76
N ASP A 66 5.07 6.25 2.60
CA ASP A 66 5.98 6.57 1.51
C ASP A 66 5.53 5.83 0.24
N PHE A 67 4.86 6.56 -0.64
CA PHE A 67 4.50 6.09 -1.97
C PHE A 67 5.58 6.36 -3.01
N HIS A 68 6.64 7.12 -2.68
CA HIS A 68 7.64 7.56 -3.65
C HIS A 68 8.91 6.71 -3.62
N ARG A 69 9.25 6.09 -2.49
CA ARG A 69 10.44 5.24 -2.35
C ARG A 69 11.72 5.91 -2.83
N LYS A 70 11.90 7.19 -2.48
CA LYS A 70 13.00 8.06 -2.99
C LYS A 70 14.37 7.76 -2.41
N LYS A 71 14.45 7.02 -1.30
CA LYS A 71 15.73 6.64 -0.69
C LYS A 71 16.35 5.51 -1.50
N PHE A 72 17.07 5.88 -2.56
CA PHE A 72 17.80 4.94 -3.40
C PHE A 72 19.04 4.42 -2.68
N ASP A 73 19.36 3.14 -2.92
CA ASP A 73 20.55 2.42 -2.48
C ASP A 73 20.77 2.35 -0.96
N VAL A 74 19.74 2.71 -0.17
CA VAL A 74 19.72 2.53 1.29
C VAL A 74 18.79 1.37 1.64
N PRO A 75 19.33 0.21 2.06
CA PRO A 75 18.50 -0.91 2.48
C PRO A 75 17.75 -0.58 3.77
N ALA A 76 16.56 -1.19 3.91
CA ALA A 76 15.75 -1.09 5.12
C ALA A 76 15.28 -2.48 5.56
N VAL A 77 15.16 -2.67 6.87
CA VAL A 77 14.63 -3.90 7.47
C VAL A 77 13.18 -3.68 7.87
N VAL A 78 12.32 -4.65 7.58
CA VAL A 78 10.92 -4.65 8.01
C VAL A 78 10.85 -4.91 9.51
N GLU A 79 10.49 -3.88 10.29
CA GLU A 79 10.39 -3.96 11.75
C GLU A 79 9.09 -4.65 12.19
N ARG A 80 7.97 -4.33 11.54
CA ARG A 80 6.66 -4.93 11.82
C ARG A 80 5.63 -4.59 10.76
N ILE A 81 4.56 -5.38 10.71
CA ILE A 81 3.39 -5.15 9.86
C ILE A 81 2.24 -4.64 10.72
N GLU A 82 1.62 -3.53 10.31
CA GLU A 82 0.57 -2.86 11.07
C GLU A 82 -0.74 -2.76 10.27
N TYR A 83 -1.84 -2.71 11.02
CA TYR A 83 -3.15 -2.35 10.50
C TYR A 83 -3.25 -0.83 10.26
N ASP A 84 -3.71 -0.43 9.08
CA ASP A 84 -4.08 0.96 8.79
C ASP A 84 -5.59 1.12 8.54
N PRO A 85 -6.32 1.93 9.33
CA PRO A 85 -7.74 2.17 9.11
C PRO A 85 -8.06 3.12 7.94
N ASN A 86 -7.08 3.69 7.24
CA ASN A 86 -7.33 4.65 6.16
C ASN A 86 -7.27 4.00 4.77
N ARG A 87 -6.89 2.72 4.68
CA ARG A 87 -6.81 1.95 3.44
C ARG A 87 -7.15 0.49 3.69
N THR A 88 -7.25 -0.28 2.61
CA THR A 88 -7.53 -1.73 2.66
C THR A 88 -6.25 -2.55 2.89
N ALA A 89 -5.14 -2.14 2.29
CA ALA A 89 -3.85 -2.81 2.43
C ALA A 89 -3.24 -2.62 3.83
N PHE A 90 -2.49 -3.63 4.29
CA PHE A 90 -1.63 -3.47 5.46
C PHE A 90 -0.41 -2.61 5.12
N ILE A 91 0.22 -2.08 6.16
CA ILE A 91 1.45 -1.31 6.01
C ILE A 91 2.58 -1.99 6.73
N ALA A 92 3.76 -1.96 6.13
CA ALA A 92 4.99 -2.39 6.77
C ALA A 92 5.72 -1.17 7.28
N LEU A 93 6.11 -1.20 8.55
CA LEU A 93 7.07 -0.28 9.10
C LEU A 93 8.46 -0.77 8.75
N ILE A 94 9.23 0.07 8.07
CA ILE A 94 10.61 -0.22 7.71
C ILE A 94 11.54 0.73 8.46
N ASN A 95 12.70 0.21 8.85
CA ASN A 95 13.79 0.96 9.44
C ASN A 95 14.98 0.92 8.48
N TYR A 96 15.35 2.06 7.93
CA TYR A 96 16.54 2.20 7.09
C TYR A 96 17.81 2.08 7.94
N GLU A 97 18.93 1.73 7.32
CA GLU A 97 20.23 1.65 8.01
C GLU A 97 20.69 3.00 8.59
N ASP A 98 20.22 4.13 8.03
CA ASP A 98 20.45 5.48 8.56
C ASP A 98 19.62 5.80 9.82
N GLY A 99 18.76 4.87 10.27
CA GLY A 99 17.91 5.01 11.45
C GLY A 99 16.57 5.71 11.18
N GLU A 100 16.30 6.14 9.95
CA GLU A 100 14.99 6.69 9.60
C GLU A 100 13.96 5.57 9.47
N ARG A 101 12.73 5.87 9.91
CA ARG A 101 11.60 4.96 9.80
C ARG A 101 10.58 5.48 8.80
N SER A 102 10.01 4.58 8.01
CA SER A 102 8.96 4.90 7.06
C SER A 102 7.92 3.80 7.00
N TYR A 103 6.69 4.16 6.64
CA TYR A 103 5.68 3.16 6.29
C TYR A 103 5.64 2.96 4.78
N ILE A 104 5.62 1.71 4.35
CA ILE A 104 5.34 1.32 2.97
C ILE A 104 4.06 0.47 2.93
N LEU A 105 3.48 0.29 1.74
CA LEU A 105 2.46 -0.75 1.57
C LEU A 105 3.10 -2.11 1.80
N ALA A 106 2.44 -2.99 2.56
CA ALA A 106 2.92 -4.35 2.76
C ALA A 106 2.55 -5.20 1.54
N PRO A 107 3.52 -5.62 0.71
CA PRO A 107 3.27 -6.55 -0.37
C PRO A 107 2.99 -7.95 0.16
N GLN A 108 2.41 -8.77 -0.70
CA GLN A 108 2.19 -10.18 -0.42
C GLN A 108 3.55 -10.89 -0.23
N ARG A 109 3.66 -11.74 0.80
CA ARG A 109 4.88 -12.47 1.19
C ARG A 109 6.03 -11.60 1.74
N LEU A 110 5.76 -10.37 2.15
CA LEU A 110 6.71 -9.62 2.99
C LEU A 110 6.51 -10.02 4.45
N SER A 111 7.59 -10.40 5.11
CA SER A 111 7.63 -10.82 6.51
C SER A 111 8.50 -9.86 7.35
N VAL A 112 8.35 -9.95 8.66
CA VAL A 112 9.17 -9.18 9.60
C VAL A 112 10.61 -9.69 9.54
N GLY A 113 11.58 -8.78 9.47
CA GLY A 113 13.00 -9.08 9.31
C GLY A 113 13.50 -9.07 7.86
N ASP A 114 12.60 -9.05 6.88
CA ASP A 114 12.99 -8.96 5.47
C ASP A 114 13.69 -7.64 5.15
N ARG A 115 14.65 -7.69 4.21
CA ARG A 115 15.32 -6.51 3.67
C ARG A 115 14.63 -6.02 2.42
N VAL A 116 14.34 -4.73 2.38
CA VAL A 116 13.78 -4.05 1.21
C VAL A 116 14.72 -2.96 0.74
N LEU A 117 14.82 -2.79 -0.57
CA LEU A 117 15.70 -1.82 -1.22
C LEU A 117 14.93 -1.08 -2.30
N ALA A 118 15.14 0.23 -2.39
CA ALA A 118 14.83 0.98 -3.60
C ALA A 118 16.16 1.28 -4.30
N ALA A 119 16.31 0.90 -5.56
CA ALA A 119 17.55 1.10 -6.33
C ALA A 119 17.21 1.25 -7.82
N GLU A 120 18.15 1.75 -8.63
CA GLU A 120 17.97 1.65 -10.08
C GLU A 120 17.94 0.18 -10.51
N GLN A 121 18.89 -0.63 -10.05
CA GLN A 121 18.85 -2.09 -10.18
C GLN A 121 18.71 -2.73 -8.81
N ALA A 122 17.61 -3.44 -8.60
CA ALA A 122 17.38 -4.21 -7.40
C ALA A 122 17.02 -5.66 -7.78
N ASP A 123 17.27 -6.60 -6.87
CA ASP A 123 16.74 -7.95 -6.99
C ASP A 123 15.22 -7.92 -7.12
N VAL A 124 14.67 -8.80 -7.97
CA VAL A 124 13.23 -8.98 -8.14
C VAL A 124 12.67 -9.74 -6.93
N LYS A 125 12.54 -9.04 -5.80
CA LYS A 125 11.97 -9.55 -4.55
C LYS A 125 10.78 -8.69 -4.11
N PRO A 126 9.75 -9.28 -3.47
CA PRO A 126 8.64 -8.50 -2.93
C PRO A 126 9.13 -7.41 -1.96
N GLY A 127 8.65 -6.18 -2.15
CA GLY A 127 9.03 -5.02 -1.32
C GLY A 127 10.15 -4.15 -1.90
N ASN A 128 10.94 -4.69 -2.84
CA ASN A 128 11.90 -3.88 -3.58
C ASN A 128 11.19 -2.96 -4.58
N ALA A 129 11.78 -1.80 -4.81
CA ALA A 129 11.32 -0.81 -5.77
C ALA A 129 12.43 -0.48 -6.77
N MET A 130 12.10 -0.45 -8.05
CA MET A 130 13.01 -0.02 -9.10
C MET A 130 12.21 0.53 -10.29
N PRO A 131 12.82 1.34 -11.16
CA PRO A 131 12.20 1.81 -12.40
C PRO A 131 11.64 0.67 -13.27
N LEU A 132 10.52 0.92 -13.96
CA LEU A 132 9.87 -0.09 -14.81
C LEU A 132 10.78 -0.58 -15.95
N LYS A 133 11.77 0.22 -16.37
CA LYS A 133 12.83 -0.13 -17.33
C LYS A 133 13.77 -1.24 -16.85
N ASN A 134 13.83 -1.51 -15.54
CA ASN A 134 14.72 -2.52 -14.95
C ASN A 134 13.96 -3.77 -14.45
N ILE A 135 12.64 -3.69 -14.27
CA ILE A 135 11.79 -4.83 -13.88
C ILE A 135 11.49 -5.82 -15.03
N PRO A 136 11.86 -7.11 -14.96
CA PRO A 136 11.60 -8.08 -16.04
C PRO A 136 10.13 -8.13 -16.49
N VAL A 137 9.92 -8.29 -17.79
CA VAL A 137 8.57 -8.42 -18.37
C VAL A 137 7.90 -9.70 -17.85
N GLY A 138 6.58 -9.64 -17.64
CA GLY A 138 5.78 -10.71 -17.06
C GLY A 138 5.64 -10.65 -15.55
N THR A 139 6.49 -9.86 -14.87
CA THR A 139 6.43 -9.72 -13.40
C THR A 139 5.17 -9.00 -12.93
N ILE A 140 4.79 -9.34 -11.69
CA ILE A 140 3.66 -8.75 -10.99
C ILE A 140 4.20 -7.65 -10.07
N ILE A 141 3.69 -6.44 -10.26
CA ILE A 141 4.12 -5.23 -9.55
C ILE A 141 2.93 -4.53 -8.89
N HIS A 142 3.20 -3.59 -7.98
CA HIS A 142 2.18 -2.80 -7.29
C HIS A 142 2.74 -1.41 -6.99
N ASN A 143 1.88 -0.50 -6.51
CA ASN A 143 2.25 0.88 -6.20
C ASN A 143 2.95 1.62 -7.37
N VAL A 144 2.40 1.50 -8.58
CA VAL A 144 3.03 2.04 -9.80
C VAL A 144 2.73 3.53 -9.96
N GLU A 145 3.75 4.30 -10.32
CA GLU A 145 3.61 5.73 -10.64
C GLU A 145 2.94 5.93 -12.01
N LEU A 146 2.08 6.94 -12.14
CA LEU A 146 1.52 7.31 -13.46
C LEU A 146 2.45 8.25 -14.24
N LYS A 147 3.18 9.08 -13.49
CA LYS A 147 4.17 10.05 -13.97
C LYS A 147 5.37 9.92 -13.05
N ALA A 148 6.57 9.93 -13.63
CA ALA A 148 7.81 9.83 -12.87
C ALA A 148 7.85 10.87 -11.73
N GLY A 149 8.15 10.39 -10.53
CA GLY A 149 8.31 11.18 -9.31
C GLY A 149 7.00 11.64 -8.63
N LYS A 150 5.82 11.29 -9.16
CA LYS A 150 4.53 11.64 -8.53
C LYS A 150 4.10 10.68 -7.41
N GLY A 151 4.90 9.66 -7.12
CA GLY A 151 4.55 8.60 -6.18
C GLY A 151 3.59 7.59 -6.81
N GLY A 152 3.54 6.40 -6.21
CA GLY A 152 2.65 5.34 -6.67
C GLY A 152 1.17 5.74 -6.58
N GLN A 153 0.45 5.50 -7.67
CA GLN A 153 -0.98 5.84 -7.80
C GLN A 153 -1.83 4.60 -8.13
N ILE A 154 -1.26 3.64 -8.87
CA ILE A 154 -1.93 2.44 -9.37
C ILE A 154 -1.63 1.23 -8.47
N ALA A 155 -2.62 0.35 -8.31
CA ALA A 155 -2.53 -0.90 -7.54
C ALA A 155 -2.03 -0.69 -6.10
N ARG A 156 -2.81 0.07 -5.32
CA ARG A 156 -2.55 0.38 -3.91
C ARG A 156 -3.51 -0.31 -2.93
N SER A 157 -4.59 -0.91 -3.44
CA SER A 157 -5.58 -1.60 -2.62
C SER A 157 -5.08 -3.00 -2.27
N ALA A 158 -5.59 -3.57 -1.17
CA ALA A 158 -5.30 -4.95 -0.79
C ALA A 158 -5.58 -5.90 -1.96
N GLY A 159 -4.61 -6.77 -2.25
CA GLY A 159 -4.71 -7.79 -3.30
C GLY A 159 -4.64 -7.26 -4.74
N THR A 160 -4.54 -5.95 -4.95
CA THR A 160 -4.39 -5.39 -6.30
C THR A 160 -2.93 -5.43 -6.76
N TYR A 161 -2.76 -5.67 -8.05
CA TYR A 161 -1.46 -5.73 -8.70
C TYR A 161 -1.58 -5.28 -10.17
N VAL A 162 -0.45 -5.12 -10.82
CA VAL A 162 -0.35 -4.84 -12.25
C VAL A 162 0.65 -5.83 -12.82
N GLN A 163 0.41 -6.29 -14.05
CA GLN A 163 1.38 -7.09 -14.77
C GLN A 163 2.10 -6.23 -15.81
N LEU A 164 3.43 -6.30 -15.83
CA LEU A 164 4.21 -5.70 -16.90
C LEU A 164 4.14 -6.61 -18.14
N VAL A 165 3.43 -6.18 -19.18
CA VAL A 165 3.18 -6.99 -20.39
C VAL A 165 4.31 -6.84 -21.41
N GLY A 166 4.86 -5.64 -21.52
CA GLY A 166 5.88 -5.35 -22.52
C GLY A 166 6.52 -3.99 -22.30
N ARG A 167 7.54 -3.70 -23.09
CA ARG A 167 8.26 -2.42 -23.09
C ARG A 167 8.52 -2.01 -24.52
N GLU A 168 8.25 -0.75 -24.82
CA GLU A 168 8.40 -0.20 -26.16
C GLU A 168 8.71 1.30 -26.08
N ALA A 169 9.76 1.74 -26.78
CA ALA A 169 10.10 3.15 -26.99
C ALA A 169 10.07 4.04 -25.72
N GLY A 170 10.63 3.55 -24.60
CA GLY A 170 10.65 4.30 -23.32
C GLY A 170 9.33 4.26 -22.53
N TYR A 171 8.40 3.40 -22.93
CA TYR A 171 7.15 3.12 -22.22
C TYR A 171 7.07 1.66 -21.79
N ALA A 172 6.40 1.44 -20.67
CA ALA A 172 5.97 0.14 -20.17
C ALA A 172 4.47 -0.04 -20.46
N LEU A 173 4.10 -1.23 -20.96
CA LEU A 173 2.72 -1.66 -21.12
C LEU A 173 2.29 -2.42 -19.87
N LEU A 174 1.28 -1.89 -19.19
CA LEU A 174 0.80 -2.37 -17.91
C LEU A 174 -0.62 -2.90 -18.04
N ARG A 175 -0.85 -4.17 -17.66
CA ARG A 175 -2.20 -4.73 -17.54
C ARG A 175 -2.71 -4.51 -16.12
N LEU A 176 -3.75 -3.68 -16.00
CA LEU A 176 -4.38 -3.34 -14.73
C LEU A 176 -5.36 -4.43 -14.28
N THR A 177 -5.74 -4.44 -13.00
CA THR A 177 -6.80 -5.32 -12.49
C THR A 177 -8.17 -5.05 -13.11
N SER A 178 -8.39 -3.88 -13.72
CA SER A 178 -9.59 -3.58 -14.49
C SER A 178 -9.65 -4.32 -15.84
N GLY A 179 -8.55 -4.92 -16.28
CA GLY A 179 -8.39 -5.46 -17.63
C GLY A 179 -7.84 -4.46 -18.65
N GLU A 180 -7.82 -3.15 -18.32
CA GLU A 180 -7.21 -2.11 -19.16
C GLU A 180 -5.72 -2.37 -19.36
N VAL A 181 -5.26 -2.26 -20.61
CA VAL A 181 -3.83 -2.21 -20.94
C VAL A 181 -3.45 -0.75 -21.13
N ARG A 182 -2.54 -0.28 -20.28
CA ARG A 182 -2.18 1.14 -20.20
C ARG A 182 -0.70 1.34 -20.44
N ARG A 183 -0.36 2.37 -21.21
CA ARG A 183 1.02 2.84 -21.41
C ARG A 183 1.42 3.80 -20.30
N VAL A 184 2.59 3.56 -19.71
CA VAL A 184 3.20 4.41 -18.67
C VAL A 184 4.68 4.60 -19.02
N ARG A 185 5.31 5.72 -18.65
CA ARG A 185 6.75 5.91 -18.88
C ARG A 185 7.56 4.84 -18.14
N SER A 186 8.66 4.39 -18.71
CA SER A 186 9.46 3.31 -18.12
C SER A 186 10.43 3.76 -17.01
N GLU A 187 10.66 5.07 -16.91
CA GLU A 187 11.52 5.71 -15.90
C GLU A 187 10.87 5.73 -14.51
#